data_AF-A0A8T2V8P5-F1
#
_entry.id   AF-A0A8T2V8P5-F1
#
_cell.length_a   1.000
_cell.length_b   1.000
_cell.length_c   1.000
_cell.angle_alpha   90.00
_cell.angle_beta   90.00
_cell.angle_gamma   90.00
#
_symmetry.space_group_name_H-M   'P 1'
#
loop_
_entity.id
_entity.type
_entity.pdbx_description
1 polymer ?
#
loop_
_entity_poly.entity_id
_entity_poly.type
_entity_poly.pdbx_seq_one_letter_code
_entity_poly.pdbx_strand_id
1 'polypeptide(L)'
;MLYYREHFLHISDEGFIEIPRYMQTYLPHQLRVCIGQLRVSSHQLEIERGRSKGVPREERWCPVCKTEVESEEHFVIRCPAYVDLRAQFQIEESLQLCMTMGDQQLLGLFLAIAYERRDRSLQPTHQPRVSTQQTITQFFQRAELHQRGPSIGLTVHQATAQRARCRPRMGRYHRPQLYQEDISRIRRAYDHMMEHRCTTTPWVVFLEETL
;
A
#
# COMPACT_ATOMS: atom_id res chain seq x y z
N MET A 1 -2.99 -19.28 -11.11
CA MET A 1 -3.90 -19.22 -9.94
C MET A 1 -3.44 -20.10 -8.79
N LEU A 2 -2.87 -21.29 -9.02
CA LEU A 2 -2.42 -22.20 -7.94
C LEU A 2 -1.42 -21.56 -6.97
N TYR A 3 -0.36 -20.91 -7.48
CA TYR A 3 0.63 -20.20 -6.65
C TYR A 3 0.01 -19.21 -5.65
N TYR A 4 -0.95 -18.40 -6.11
CA TYR A 4 -1.62 -17.42 -5.25
C TYR A 4 -2.47 -18.10 -4.17
N ARG A 5 -3.14 -19.19 -4.56
CA ARG A 5 -3.94 -20.01 -3.63
C ARG A 5 -3.06 -20.62 -2.54
N GLU A 6 -1.87 -21.09 -2.89
CA GLU A 6 -0.97 -21.74 -1.94
C GLU A 6 -0.29 -20.74 -0.98
N HIS A 7 0.11 -19.57 -1.47
CA HIS A 7 0.97 -18.66 -0.71
C HIS A 7 0.25 -17.47 -0.05
N PHE A 8 -0.91 -17.06 -0.58
CA PHE A 8 -1.54 -15.78 -0.20
C PHE A 8 -3.03 -15.86 0.14
N LEU A 9 -3.76 -16.86 -0.35
CA LEU A 9 -5.20 -17.01 -0.13
C LEU A 9 -5.50 -18.21 0.77
N HIS A 10 -5.98 -17.95 1.98
CA HIS A 10 -6.47 -18.99 2.88
C HIS A 10 -7.97 -19.15 2.70
N ILE A 11 -8.40 -20.39 2.50
CA ILE A 11 -9.80 -20.78 2.39
C ILE A 11 -10.07 -21.74 3.54
N SER A 12 -11.09 -21.45 4.35
CA SER A 12 -11.50 -22.32 5.45
C SER A 12 -12.02 -23.66 4.93
N ASP A 13 -12.13 -24.66 5.81
CA ASP A 13 -12.69 -25.98 5.44
C ASP A 13 -14.14 -25.87 4.89
N GLU A 14 -14.87 -24.83 5.30
CA GLU A 14 -16.22 -24.52 4.84
C GLU A 14 -16.26 -23.75 3.50
N GLY A 15 -15.10 -23.40 2.93
CA GLY A 15 -15.00 -22.72 1.64
C GLY A 15 -15.01 -21.20 1.69
N PHE A 16 -14.88 -20.57 2.88
CA PHE A 16 -14.83 -19.12 3.01
C PHE A 16 -13.41 -18.58 2.88
N ILE A 17 -13.26 -17.40 2.26
CA ILE A 17 -11.98 -16.70 2.22
C ILE A 17 -11.69 -16.10 3.60
N GLU A 18 -10.60 -16.50 4.22
CA GLU A 18 -10.18 -15.97 5.50
C GLU A 18 -9.56 -14.58 5.36
N ILE A 19 -9.91 -13.68 6.29
CA ILE A 19 -9.36 -12.33 6.32
C ILE A 19 -7.88 -12.41 6.74
N PRO A 20 -6.95 -11.86 5.95
CA PRO A 20 -5.53 -11.86 6.32
C PRO A 20 -5.25 -11.11 7.63
N ARG A 21 -4.33 -11.63 8.45
CA ARG A 21 -3.97 -11.03 9.75
C ARG A 21 -3.59 -9.54 9.65
N TYR A 22 -2.82 -9.15 8.63
CA TYR A 22 -2.42 -7.75 8.46
C TYR A 22 -3.58 -6.76 8.28
N MET A 23 -4.77 -7.23 7.89
CA MET A 23 -5.99 -6.41 7.84
C MET A 23 -6.69 -6.30 9.20
N GLN A 24 -6.51 -7.30 10.06
CA GLN A 24 -7.09 -7.37 11.41
C GLN A 24 -6.24 -6.62 12.44
N THR A 25 -4.93 -6.49 12.20
CA THR A 25 -4.01 -5.78 13.09
C THR A 25 -3.90 -4.28 12.75
N TYR A 26 -3.78 -3.44 13.77
CA TYR A 26 -3.42 -2.04 13.58
C TYR A 26 -1.95 -1.93 13.13
N LEU A 27 -1.73 -1.46 11.90
CA LEU A 27 -0.40 -1.32 11.31
C LEU A 27 -0.24 0.09 10.75
N PRO A 28 0.95 0.70 10.84
CA PRO A 28 1.26 1.91 10.10
C PRO A 28 0.96 1.73 8.60
N HIS A 29 0.47 2.79 7.96
CA HIS A 29 0.01 2.74 6.57
C HIS A 29 1.06 2.13 5.62
N GLN A 30 2.31 2.55 5.76
CA GLN A 30 3.41 2.06 4.93
C GLN A 30 3.60 0.54 5.04
N LEU A 31 3.57 -0.02 6.26
CA LEU A 31 3.76 -1.45 6.48
C LEU A 31 2.60 -2.26 5.88
N ARG A 32 1.37 -1.78 6.09
CA ARG A 32 0.15 -2.38 5.51
C ARG A 32 0.21 -2.39 3.98
N VAL A 33 0.71 -1.32 3.37
CA VAL A 33 0.89 -1.22 1.91
C VAL A 33 1.93 -2.23 1.44
N CYS A 34 3.09 -2.35 2.10
CA CYS A 34 4.12 -3.31 1.71
C CYS A 34 3.61 -4.76 1.74
N ILE A 35 2.93 -5.17 2.82
CA ILE A 35 2.35 -6.52 2.95
C ILE A 35 1.26 -6.73 1.89
N GLY A 36 0.35 -5.76 1.74
CA GLY A 36 -0.74 -5.83 0.77
C GLY A 36 -0.24 -5.93 -0.66
N GLN A 37 0.75 -5.13 -1.04
CA GLN A 37 1.34 -5.15 -2.38
C GLN A 37 1.98 -6.49 -2.71
N LEU A 38 2.70 -7.07 -1.74
CA LEU A 38 3.30 -8.39 -1.88
C LEU A 38 2.21 -9.46 -2.07
N ARG A 39 1.16 -9.42 -1.24
CA ARG A 39 0.07 -10.39 -1.29
C ARG A 39 -0.73 -10.36 -2.59
N VAL A 40 -0.94 -9.19 -3.19
CA VAL A 40 -1.77 -9.05 -4.42
C VAL A 40 -0.94 -8.97 -5.71
N SER A 41 0.36 -9.27 -5.64
CA SER A 41 1.30 -9.16 -6.75
C SER A 41 1.28 -7.79 -7.46
N SER A 42 1.15 -6.71 -6.68
CA SER A 42 1.20 -5.31 -7.18
C SER A 42 2.52 -4.61 -6.85
N HIS A 43 3.53 -5.39 -6.50
CA HIS A 43 4.89 -4.94 -6.19
C HIS A 43 5.76 -4.75 -7.45
N GLN A 44 6.96 -4.20 -7.27
CA GLN A 44 7.89 -3.89 -8.37
C GLN A 44 9.02 -4.89 -8.58
N LEU A 45 8.93 -6.10 -8.00
CA LEU A 45 9.86 -7.21 -8.29
C LEU A 45 9.85 -7.57 -9.79
N GLU A 46 10.97 -8.07 -10.31
CA GLU A 46 11.09 -8.37 -11.74
C GLU A 46 10.11 -9.42 -12.22
N ILE A 47 9.62 -10.32 -11.35
CA ILE A 47 8.60 -11.29 -11.76
C ILE A 47 7.36 -10.61 -12.35
N GLU A 48 6.97 -9.46 -11.79
CA GLU A 48 5.81 -8.66 -12.22
C GLU A 48 6.20 -7.53 -13.19
N ARG A 49 7.30 -6.84 -12.89
CA ARG A 49 7.80 -5.72 -13.69
C ARG A 49 8.27 -6.18 -15.07
N GLY A 50 9.04 -7.27 -15.12
CA GLY A 50 9.49 -7.90 -16.36
C GLY A 50 8.33 -8.53 -17.14
N ARG A 51 7.33 -9.10 -16.46
CA ARG A 51 6.09 -9.59 -17.10
C ARG A 51 5.40 -8.50 -17.90
N SER A 52 5.20 -7.33 -17.28
CA SER A 52 4.57 -6.18 -17.94
C SER A 52 5.34 -5.66 -19.16
N LYS A 53 6.65 -5.92 -19.21
CA LYS A 53 7.55 -5.56 -20.32
C LYS A 53 7.74 -6.67 -21.36
N GLY A 54 7.10 -7.82 -21.19
CA GLY A 54 7.26 -8.98 -22.08
C GLY A 54 8.60 -9.71 -21.95
N VAL A 55 9.35 -9.50 -20.87
CA VAL A 55 10.61 -10.20 -20.62
C VAL A 55 10.32 -11.68 -20.27
N PRO A 56 11.00 -12.66 -20.90
CA PRO A 56 10.90 -14.08 -20.53
C PRO A 56 11.15 -14.31 -19.03
N ARG A 57 10.50 -15.32 -18.43
CA ARG A 57 10.58 -15.51 -16.97
C ARG A 57 12.02 -15.75 -16.50
N GLU A 58 12.78 -16.46 -17.31
CA GLU A 58 14.17 -16.89 -17.10
C GLU A 58 15.14 -15.69 -17.11
N GLU A 59 14.74 -14.58 -17.72
CA GLU A 59 15.52 -13.35 -17.84
C GLU A 59 15.17 -12.30 -16.77
N ARG A 60 14.20 -12.58 -15.88
CA ARG A 60 13.75 -11.65 -14.81
C ARG A 60 14.64 -11.73 -13.57
N TRP A 61 15.94 -11.55 -13.76
CA TRP A 61 16.96 -11.67 -12.71
C TRP A 61 16.76 -10.68 -11.56
N CYS A 62 17.05 -11.12 -10.33
CA CYS A 62 17.12 -10.22 -9.19
C CYS A 62 18.20 -9.15 -9.42
N PRO A 63 17.86 -7.85 -9.37
CA PRO A 63 18.82 -6.78 -9.57
C PRO A 63 19.84 -6.67 -8.43
N VAL A 64 19.52 -7.23 -7.25
CA VAL A 64 20.36 -7.15 -6.05
C VAL A 64 21.41 -8.26 -6.04
N CYS A 65 21.00 -9.53 -6.05
CA CYS A 65 21.96 -10.65 -6.00
C CYS A 65 22.40 -11.16 -7.38
N LYS A 66 21.61 -10.93 -8.43
CA LYS A 66 21.87 -11.38 -9.82
C LYS A 66 22.09 -12.89 -9.96
N THR A 67 21.57 -13.69 -9.03
CA THR A 67 21.82 -15.15 -8.96
C THR A 67 20.63 -15.98 -9.44
N GLU A 68 19.39 -15.50 -9.24
CA GLU A 68 18.18 -16.17 -9.71
C GLU A 68 17.08 -15.17 -10.07
N VAL A 69 15.95 -15.67 -10.58
CA VAL A 69 14.77 -14.88 -10.93
C VAL A 69 14.15 -14.24 -9.70
N GLU A 70 13.78 -12.95 -9.80
CA GLU A 70 13.21 -12.19 -8.69
C GLU A 70 11.72 -12.47 -8.44
N SER A 71 11.41 -13.66 -7.93
CA SER A 71 10.08 -13.98 -7.40
C SER A 71 9.87 -13.44 -5.98
N GLU A 72 8.62 -13.47 -5.50
CA GLU A 72 8.28 -13.14 -4.11
C GLU A 72 9.00 -14.08 -3.13
N GLU A 73 9.06 -15.37 -3.47
CA GLU A 73 9.80 -16.38 -2.68
C GLU A 73 11.30 -16.07 -2.67
N HIS A 74 11.91 -15.74 -3.81
CA HIS A 74 13.30 -15.31 -3.84
C HIS A 74 13.51 -14.09 -2.94
N PHE A 75 12.68 -13.06 -3.12
CA PHE A 75 12.81 -11.80 -2.42
C PHE A 75 12.68 -11.95 -0.90
N VAL A 76 11.70 -12.72 -0.43
CA VAL A 76 11.42 -12.88 1.01
C VAL A 76 12.32 -13.93 1.65
N ILE A 77 12.54 -15.08 0.99
CA ILE A 77 13.09 -16.30 1.62
C ILE A 77 14.52 -16.60 1.18
N ARG A 78 14.82 -16.54 -0.13
CA ARG A 78 16.08 -17.10 -0.65
C ARG A 78 17.20 -16.10 -0.90
N CYS A 79 16.87 -14.83 -1.16
CA CYS A 79 17.85 -13.88 -1.66
C CYS A 79 19.03 -13.70 -0.70
N PRO A 80 20.28 -13.97 -1.12
CA PRO A 80 21.44 -13.91 -0.23
C PRO A 80 21.73 -12.49 0.28
N ALA A 81 21.27 -11.46 -0.42
CA ALA A 81 21.44 -10.07 -0.03
C ALA A 81 20.62 -9.65 1.20
N TYR A 82 19.68 -10.49 1.65
CA TYR A 82 18.82 -10.23 2.81
C TYR A 82 19.00 -11.26 3.94
N VAL A 83 20.09 -12.02 3.95
CA VAL A 83 20.36 -13.01 5.01
C VAL A 83 20.42 -12.34 6.39
N ASP A 84 21.08 -11.18 6.47
CA ASP A 84 21.18 -10.39 7.70
C ASP A 84 19.80 -9.89 8.17
N LEU A 85 18.97 -9.40 7.25
CA LEU A 85 17.61 -8.96 7.56
C LEU A 85 16.74 -10.14 8.01
N ARG A 86 16.77 -11.27 7.30
CA ARG A 86 15.98 -12.44 7.69
C ARG A 86 16.34 -12.92 9.09
N ALA A 87 17.63 -12.92 9.43
CA ALA A 87 18.09 -13.26 10.77
C ALA A 87 17.62 -12.25 11.82
N GLN A 88 17.73 -10.95 11.52
CA GLN A 88 17.30 -9.87 12.43
C GLN A 88 15.79 -9.93 12.72
N PHE A 89 15.00 -10.22 11.71
CA PHE A 89 13.53 -10.23 11.76
C PHE A 89 12.94 -11.63 11.93
N GLN A 90 13.76 -12.67 12.18
CA GLN A 90 13.31 -14.06 12.39
C GLN A 90 12.32 -14.53 11.31
N ILE A 91 12.62 -14.24 10.04
CA ILE A 91 11.75 -14.59 8.92
C ILE A 91 11.79 -16.11 8.70
N GLU A 92 10.60 -16.71 8.64
CA GLU A 92 10.37 -18.14 8.44
C GLU A 92 10.93 -18.67 7.10
N GLU A 93 11.12 -19.98 7.02
CA GLU A 93 11.70 -20.66 5.85
C GLU A 93 10.77 -20.77 4.65
N SER A 94 9.47 -20.50 4.80
CA SER A 94 8.52 -20.51 3.68
C SER A 94 7.72 -19.21 3.59
N LEU A 95 7.41 -18.81 2.35
CA LEU A 95 6.63 -17.61 2.08
C LEU A 95 5.22 -17.69 2.70
N GLN A 96 4.61 -18.87 2.69
CA GLN A 96 3.27 -19.08 3.27
C GLN A 96 3.27 -18.90 4.80
N LEU A 97 4.26 -19.47 5.50
CA LEU A 97 4.41 -19.28 6.95
C LEU A 97 4.70 -17.81 7.27
N CYS A 98 5.59 -17.19 6.49
CA CYS A 98 5.91 -15.77 6.61
C CYS A 98 4.65 -14.89 6.51
N MET A 99 3.75 -15.17 5.56
CA MET A 99 2.49 -14.44 5.36
C MET A 99 1.44 -14.64 6.46
N THR A 100 1.60 -15.69 7.26
CA THR A 100 0.69 -16.06 8.36
C THR A 100 1.28 -15.83 9.74
N MET A 101 2.50 -15.30 9.83
CA MET A 101 3.19 -14.93 11.07
C MET A 101 2.28 -14.13 12.01
N GLY A 102 2.39 -14.39 13.32
CA GLY A 102 1.61 -13.67 14.32
C GLY A 102 1.95 -12.17 14.36
N ASP A 103 3.25 -11.85 14.32
CA ASP A 103 3.72 -10.47 14.32
C ASP A 103 3.78 -9.88 12.90
N GLN A 104 2.64 -9.35 12.46
CA GLN A 104 2.53 -8.67 11.17
C GLN A 104 3.26 -7.33 11.12
N GLN A 105 3.56 -6.71 12.28
CA GLN A 105 4.32 -5.47 12.32
C GLN A 105 5.79 -5.74 11.98
N LEU A 106 6.34 -6.79 12.56
CA LEU A 106 7.69 -7.28 12.27
C LEU A 106 7.84 -7.69 10.81
N LEU A 107 6.86 -8.42 10.24
CA LEU A 107 6.83 -8.72 8.80
C LEU A 107 6.81 -7.45 7.96
N GLY A 108 5.94 -6.50 8.31
CA GLY A 108 5.84 -5.24 7.60
C GLY A 108 7.14 -4.45 7.61
N LEU A 109 7.84 -4.39 8.75
CA LEU A 109 9.14 -3.74 8.90
C LEU A 109 10.21 -4.43 8.04
N PHE A 110 10.28 -5.76 8.08
CA PHE A 110 11.19 -6.52 7.21
C PHE A 110 10.97 -6.16 5.74
N LEU A 111 9.71 -6.23 5.27
CA LEU A 111 9.38 -5.92 3.87
C LEU A 111 9.74 -4.48 3.52
N ALA A 112 9.40 -3.51 4.38
CA ALA A 112 9.70 -2.10 4.15
C ALA A 112 11.22 -1.86 3.98
N ILE A 113 12.04 -2.46 4.85
CA ILE A 113 13.50 -2.32 4.79
C ILE A 113 14.08 -3.08 3.58
N ALA A 114 13.59 -4.28 3.29
CA ALA A 114 14.04 -5.06 2.14
C ALA A 114 13.75 -4.33 0.81
N TYR A 115 12.53 -3.76 0.67
CA TYR A 115 12.17 -2.93 -0.48
C TYR A 115 13.07 -1.70 -0.58
N GLU A 116 13.32 -1.01 0.53
CA GLU A 116 14.20 0.16 0.50
C GLU A 116 15.63 -0.21 0.06
N ARG A 117 16.19 -1.30 0.60
CA ARG A 117 17.52 -1.78 0.20
C ARG A 117 17.56 -2.12 -1.29
N ARG A 118 16.52 -2.79 -1.80
CA ARG A 118 16.36 -3.10 -3.22
C ARG A 118 16.36 -1.85 -4.07
N ASP A 119 15.53 -0.88 -3.72
CA ASP A 119 15.36 0.35 -4.49
C ASP A 119 16.64 1.18 -4.50
N ARG A 120 17.40 1.19 -3.39
CA ARG A 120 18.74 1.79 -3.34
C ARG A 120 19.72 1.10 -4.29
N SER A 121 19.70 -0.24 -4.40
CA SER A 121 20.53 -0.98 -5.37
C SER A 121 20.15 -0.70 -6.83
N LEU A 122 18.92 -0.25 -7.08
CA LEU A 122 18.43 0.11 -8.41
C LEU A 122 18.71 1.57 -8.81
N GLN A 123 19.05 2.46 -7.86
CA GLN A 123 19.35 3.84 -8.20
C GLN A 123 20.71 3.90 -8.93
N PRO A 124 20.77 4.50 -10.12
CA PRO A 124 22.07 4.84 -10.71
C PRO A 124 22.78 5.83 -9.75
N THR A 125 24.05 5.58 -9.46
CA THR A 125 24.92 6.54 -8.78
C THR A 125 24.75 7.91 -9.45
N HIS A 126 24.24 8.89 -8.68
CA HIS A 126 23.75 10.21 -9.12
C HIS A 126 22.42 10.26 -9.88
N GLN A 127 21.31 10.16 -9.15
CA GLN A 127 20.14 11.02 -9.42
C GLN A 127 19.66 11.65 -8.11
N PRO A 128 19.60 12.99 -7.99
CA PRO A 128 18.99 13.61 -6.83
C PRO A 128 17.53 13.17 -6.74
N ARG A 129 17.12 12.71 -5.55
CA ARG A 129 15.71 12.42 -5.25
C ARG A 129 14.90 13.71 -5.45
N VAL A 130 14.32 13.89 -6.63
CA VAL A 130 13.29 14.89 -6.83
C VAL A 130 12.07 14.42 -6.06
N SER A 131 11.58 15.24 -5.13
CA SER A 131 10.34 14.97 -4.42
C SER A 131 9.25 14.69 -5.46
N THR A 132 8.50 13.60 -5.31
CA THR A 132 7.38 13.26 -6.21
C THR A 132 6.39 14.40 -6.36
N GLN A 133 6.24 15.27 -5.35
CA GLN A 133 5.48 16.51 -5.47
C GLN A 133 6.09 17.48 -6.50
N GLN A 134 7.41 17.69 -6.47
CA GLN A 134 8.08 18.61 -7.40
C GLN A 134 7.97 18.14 -8.85
N THR A 135 8.04 16.83 -9.10
CA THR A 135 7.87 16.26 -10.44
C THR A 135 6.44 16.45 -10.96
N ILE A 136 5.43 16.24 -10.10
CA ILE A 136 4.02 16.49 -10.44
C ILE A 136 3.80 17.98 -10.73
N THR A 137 4.30 18.88 -9.87
CA THR A 137 4.18 20.33 -10.06
C THR A 137 4.87 20.78 -11.36
N GLN A 138 6.08 20.29 -11.65
CA GLN A 138 6.79 20.61 -12.90
C GLN A 138 6.07 20.08 -14.14
N PHE A 139 5.44 18.91 -14.06
CA PHE A 139 4.66 18.34 -15.15
C PHE A 139 3.46 19.24 -15.50
N PHE A 140 2.71 19.68 -14.49
CA PHE A 140 1.57 20.59 -14.70
C PHE A 140 2.03 21.99 -15.14
N GLN A 141 3.13 22.52 -14.61
CA GLN A 141 3.70 23.80 -15.06
C GLN A 141 4.16 23.78 -16.53
N ARG A 142 4.72 22.66 -17.00
CA ARG A 142 5.10 22.51 -18.42
C ARG A 142 3.90 22.49 -19.36
N ALA A 143 2.76 21.95 -18.91
CA ALA A 143 1.53 21.90 -19.71
C ALA A 143 0.86 23.29 -19.87
N GLU A 144 1.10 24.23 -18.95
CA GLU A 144 0.53 25.58 -19.02
C GLU A 144 1.19 26.47 -20.08
N LEU A 145 2.40 26.15 -20.53
CA LEU A 145 3.13 26.96 -21.53
C LEU A 145 2.79 26.60 -22.99
N HIS A 146 1.96 25.58 -23.26
CA HIS A 146 1.57 25.16 -24.61
C HIS A 146 0.05 25.23 -24.85
N GLN A 147 -0.59 26.35 -24.47
CA GLN A 147 -1.95 26.65 -24.91
C GLN A 147 -1.97 27.74 -25.99
N ARG A 148 -1.69 27.35 -27.23
CA ARG A 148 -2.29 27.99 -28.43
C ARG A 148 -2.56 26.92 -29.51
N GLY A 149 -3.48 26.03 -29.19
CA GLY A 149 -4.15 25.15 -30.14
C GLY A 149 -5.61 24.97 -29.72
N PRO A 150 -6.56 24.75 -30.65
CA PRO A 150 -7.97 24.65 -30.29
C PRO A 150 -8.17 23.46 -29.34
N SER A 151 -8.77 23.73 -28.19
CA SER A 151 -8.99 22.74 -27.14
C SER A 151 -9.83 21.58 -27.67
N ILE A 152 -9.26 20.37 -27.67
CA ILE A 152 -9.99 19.11 -27.92
C ILE A 152 -11.01 18.82 -26.79
N GLY A 153 -10.98 19.61 -25.70
CA GLY A 153 -11.92 19.53 -24.58
C GLY A 153 -13.18 20.39 -24.77
N LEU A 154 -14.26 19.94 -24.14
CA LEU A 154 -15.48 20.73 -24.00
C LEU A 154 -15.18 22.00 -23.18
N THR A 155 -15.75 23.13 -23.61
CA THR A 155 -15.73 24.33 -22.77
C THR A 155 -16.46 24.09 -21.46
N VAL A 156 -16.14 24.86 -20.43
CA VAL A 156 -16.82 24.75 -19.12
C VAL A 156 -18.34 24.79 -19.28
N HIS A 157 -18.86 25.67 -20.15
CA HIS A 157 -20.28 25.72 -20.49
C HIS A 157 -20.81 24.42 -21.11
N GLN A 158 -20.10 23.84 -22.08
CA GLN A 158 -20.48 22.58 -22.72
C GLN A 158 -20.45 21.40 -21.74
N ALA A 159 -19.42 21.32 -20.89
CA ALA A 159 -19.33 20.31 -19.84
C ALA A 159 -20.47 20.45 -18.82
N THR A 160 -20.87 21.69 -18.49
CA THR A 160 -21.98 21.98 -17.57
C THR A 160 -23.32 21.58 -18.18
N ALA A 161 -23.55 21.88 -19.45
CA ALA A 161 -24.75 21.48 -20.19
C ALA A 161 -24.86 19.95 -20.34
N GLN A 162 -23.73 19.25 -20.56
CA GLN A 162 -23.71 17.78 -20.61
C GLN A 162 -24.01 17.15 -19.25
N ARG A 163 -23.45 17.69 -18.16
CA ARG A 163 -23.74 17.24 -16.78
C ARG A 163 -25.22 17.41 -16.43
N ALA A 164 -25.86 18.46 -16.92
CA ALA A 164 -27.29 18.70 -16.72
C ALA A 164 -28.19 17.68 -17.47
N ARG A 165 -27.70 17.11 -18.59
CA ARG A 165 -28.46 16.15 -19.41
C ARG A 165 -28.31 14.69 -18.99
N CYS A 166 -27.14 14.28 -18.51
CA CYS A 166 -26.79 12.85 -18.40
C CYS A 166 -26.84 12.26 -16.98
N ARG A 167 -27.05 13.06 -15.92
CA ARG A 167 -27.26 12.54 -14.57
C ARG A 167 -28.46 13.23 -13.94
N PRO A 168 -29.54 12.51 -13.58
CA PRO A 168 -30.35 12.96 -12.47
C PRO A 168 -29.39 13.15 -11.30
N ARG A 169 -29.41 14.32 -10.64
CA ARG A 169 -28.92 14.35 -9.26
C ARG A 169 -29.76 13.29 -8.55
N MET A 170 -29.12 12.22 -8.06
CA MET A 170 -29.76 11.35 -7.07
C MET A 170 -30.39 12.29 -6.05
N GLY A 171 -31.71 12.17 -5.86
CA GLY A 171 -32.42 12.98 -4.87
C GLY A 171 -31.65 12.95 -3.56
N ARG A 172 -31.63 14.08 -2.83
CA ARG A 172 -30.85 14.25 -1.59
C ARG A 172 -30.82 12.94 -0.84
N TYR A 173 -29.66 12.29 -0.79
CA TYR A 173 -29.48 11.15 0.08
C TYR A 173 -29.71 11.72 1.49
N HIS A 174 -30.86 11.41 2.09
CA HIS A 174 -31.08 11.69 3.49
C HIS A 174 -30.03 10.88 4.21
N ARG A 175 -28.93 11.53 4.60
CA ARG A 175 -27.94 10.92 5.48
C ARG A 175 -28.73 10.52 6.73
N PRO A 176 -28.83 9.22 7.08
CA PRO A 176 -29.48 8.85 8.32
C PRO A 176 -28.80 9.64 9.45
N GLN A 177 -29.58 10.32 10.29
CA GLN A 177 -29.05 11.03 11.46
C GLN A 177 -28.43 10.09 12.49
N LEU A 178 -28.61 8.77 12.30
CA LEU A 178 -27.93 7.74 13.05
C LEU A 178 -26.42 8.02 13.01
N TYR A 179 -25.81 8.07 14.18
CA TYR A 179 -24.39 8.35 14.44
C TYR A 179 -23.95 9.82 14.38
N GLN A 180 -24.84 10.82 14.20
CA GLN A 180 -24.40 12.23 14.31
C GLN A 180 -23.87 12.56 15.70
N GLU A 181 -24.50 12.02 16.74
CA GLU A 181 -24.05 12.19 18.12
C GLU A 181 -22.73 11.47 18.37
N ASP A 182 -22.57 10.24 17.86
CA ASP A 182 -21.33 9.47 17.98
C ASP A 182 -20.17 10.14 17.25
N ILE A 183 -20.39 10.68 16.04
CA ILE A 183 -19.39 11.44 15.29
C ILE A 183 -18.98 12.71 16.07
N SER A 184 -19.95 13.37 16.72
CA SER A 184 -19.69 14.57 17.53
C SER A 184 -18.95 14.22 18.82
N ARG A 185 -19.22 13.05 19.39
CA ARG A 185 -18.57 12.53 20.59
C ARG A 185 -17.12 12.13 20.29
N ILE A 186 -16.87 11.46 19.17
CA ILE A 186 -15.52 11.12 18.68
C ILE A 186 -14.69 12.38 18.41
N ARG A 187 -15.28 13.40 17.77
CA ARG A 187 -14.59 14.67 17.51
C ARG A 187 -14.19 15.38 18.79
N ARG A 188 -15.11 15.50 19.76
CA ARG A 188 -14.81 16.09 21.06
C ARG A 188 -13.74 15.33 21.84
N ALA A 189 -13.76 13.99 21.79
CA ALA A 189 -12.72 13.16 22.41
C ALA A 189 -11.34 13.38 21.75
N TYR A 190 -11.31 13.54 20.42
CA TYR A 190 -10.09 13.85 19.70
C TYR A 190 -9.55 15.23 20.03
N ASP A 191 -10.41 16.25 20.07
CA ASP A 191 -10.02 17.63 20.38
C ASP A 191 -9.50 17.74 21.83
N HIS A 192 -10.19 17.10 22.79
CA HIS A 192 -9.73 16.98 24.18
C HIS A 192 -8.39 16.23 24.29
N MET A 193 -8.20 15.15 23.53
CA MET A 193 -6.91 14.44 23.46
C MET A 193 -5.79 15.32 22.86
N MET A 194 -6.11 16.20 21.92
CA MET A 194 -5.14 17.13 21.33
C MET A 194 -4.76 18.25 22.31
N GLU A 195 -5.72 18.77 23.07
CA GLU A 195 -5.50 19.82 24.06
C GLU A 195 -4.68 19.33 25.27
N HIS A 196 -4.80 18.06 25.64
CA HIS A 196 -4.11 17.46 26.79
C HIS A 196 -2.84 16.66 26.46
N ARG A 197 -2.32 16.75 25.22
CA ARG A 197 -1.05 16.09 24.81
C ARG A 197 0.22 16.66 25.45
N CYS A 198 0.10 17.69 26.28
CA CYS A 198 1.22 18.34 26.96
C CYS A 198 1.14 18.10 28.48
N THR A 199 1.13 16.83 28.92
CA THR A 199 1.60 16.39 30.27
C THR A 199 1.53 14.84 30.36
N THR A 200 2.70 14.21 30.38
CA THR A 200 3.06 12.92 31.04
C THR A 200 2.11 11.68 30.98
N THR A 201 2.52 10.63 30.24
CA THR A 201 2.36 9.14 30.37
C THR A 201 1.36 8.49 31.36
N PRO A 202 0.97 7.19 31.20
CA PRO A 202 0.72 6.35 30.01
C PRO A 202 -0.66 5.61 30.05
N TRP A 203 -1.00 4.98 28.92
CA TRP A 203 -2.28 4.36 28.56
C TRP A 203 -2.60 3.05 29.29
N VAL A 204 -3.37 3.12 30.38
CA VAL A 204 -4.14 1.97 30.88
C VAL A 204 -5.47 2.51 31.42
N VAL A 205 -6.56 1.80 31.17
CA VAL A 205 -7.94 2.07 31.60
C VAL A 205 -8.66 3.13 30.74
N PHE A 206 -9.37 2.69 29.70
CA PHE A 206 -10.67 3.26 29.25
C PHE A 206 -11.15 2.48 28.01
N LEU A 207 -11.55 1.22 28.22
CA LEU A 207 -12.23 0.43 27.19
C LEU A 207 -13.14 -0.62 27.85
N GLU A 208 -13.87 -0.24 28.90
CA GLU A 208 -14.90 -1.09 29.54
C GLU A 208 -16.29 -0.46 29.63
N GLU A 209 -16.51 0.75 29.08
CA GLU A 209 -17.85 1.35 29.09
C GLU A 209 -18.29 1.77 27.69
N THR A 210 -18.63 0.78 26.85
CA THR A 210 -19.70 0.86 25.85
C THR A 210 -19.91 -0.53 25.23
N LEU A 211 -20.65 -1.39 25.94
CA LEU A 211 -21.54 -2.38 25.33
C LEU A 211 -22.97 -1.86 25.49
#